data_AF-A0A076HRX6-F1
#
_entry.id   AF-A0A076HRX6-F1
#
_cell.length_a   1.000
_cell.length_b   1.000
_cell.length_c   1.000
_cell.angle_alpha   90.00
_cell.angle_beta   90.00
_cell.angle_gamma   90.00
#
_symmetry.space_group_name_H-M   'P 1'
#
loop_
_entity.id
_entity.type
_entity.pdbx_description
1 polymer ?
#
loop_
_entity_poly.entity_id
_entity_poly.type
_entity_poly.pdbx_seq_one_letter_code
_entity_poly.pdbx_strand_id
1 'polypeptide(L)'
;MSYSVTATTYWPEVGQTDDAPMETADGSIIPARHSSKTRWLAVSRDLLKNWGGPFNYGDKVRVSGISSALDGVYIIHDTMNRRHRHCVDVLVNERECKTGLEGRWPNIKLSKFVFEPSWQAS
;
A
#
# COMPACT_ATOMS: atom_id res chain seq x y z
N MET A 1 10.10 -8.44 11.95
CA MET A 1 10.73 -7.12 11.70
C MET A 1 9.65 -6.13 11.29
N SER A 2 9.65 -4.91 11.83
CA SER A 2 8.70 -3.85 11.46
C SER A 2 9.44 -2.58 11.03
N TYR A 3 8.97 -1.94 9.96
CA TYR A 3 9.53 -0.73 9.37
C TYR A 3 8.66 0.46 9.74
N SER A 4 9.30 1.58 10.07
CA SER A 4 8.63 2.86 10.34
C SER A 4 8.56 3.65 9.04
N VAL A 5 7.36 3.97 8.56
CA VAL A 5 7.14 4.66 7.29
C VAL A 5 6.11 5.77 7.44
N THR A 6 6.02 6.65 6.44
CA THR A 6 4.91 7.60 6.33
C THR A 6 3.86 7.04 5.38
N ALA A 7 2.61 6.97 5.83
CA ALA A 7 1.49 6.61 4.98
C ALA A 7 0.76 7.84 4.45
N THR A 8 0.29 7.75 3.22
CA THR A 8 -0.70 8.63 2.60
C THR A 8 -1.75 7.76 1.89
N THR A 9 -2.77 8.39 1.30
CA THR A 9 -3.76 7.72 0.45
C THR A 9 -3.67 8.28 -0.96
N TYR A 10 -4.01 7.45 -1.96
CA TYR A 10 -4.10 7.87 -3.35
C TYR A 10 -5.32 7.25 -4.03
N TRP A 11 -5.80 7.91 -5.08
CA TRP A 11 -6.73 7.36 -6.04
C TRP A 11 -6.11 7.47 -7.44
N PRO A 12 -6.28 6.46 -8.31
CA PRO A 12 -5.77 6.49 -9.68
C PRO A 12 -6.59 7.46 -10.52
N GLU A 13 -5.98 8.58 -10.89
CA GLU A 13 -6.56 9.57 -11.80
C GLU A 13 -5.58 9.81 -12.94
N VAL A 14 -6.10 9.98 -14.17
CA VAL A 14 -5.34 10.24 -15.40
C VAL A 14 -4.39 11.45 -15.26
N GLY A 15 -4.60 12.34 -14.28
CA GLY A 15 -3.72 13.47 -13.98
C GLY A 15 -2.56 13.21 -13.01
N GLN A 16 -2.51 12.03 -12.37
CA GLN A 16 -1.50 11.65 -11.37
C GLN A 16 -0.54 10.55 -11.86
N THR A 17 -0.94 9.82 -12.89
CA THR A 17 -0.16 8.76 -13.54
C THR A 17 -0.17 8.96 -15.06
N ASP A 18 0.69 8.25 -15.78
CA ASP A 18 0.80 8.29 -17.25
C ASP A 18 -0.47 7.77 -17.95
N ASP A 19 -0.36 7.46 -19.25
CA ASP A 19 -1.48 7.15 -20.14
C ASP A 19 -2.37 5.95 -19.72
N ALA A 20 -1.98 5.19 -18.68
CA ALA A 20 -2.72 4.05 -18.13
C ALA A 20 -2.80 4.08 -16.58
N PRO A 21 -3.57 5.00 -15.97
CA PRO A 21 -3.58 5.21 -14.52
C PRO A 21 -4.11 4.02 -13.71
N MET A 22 -4.71 3.03 -14.38
CA MET A 22 -5.27 1.83 -13.77
C MET A 22 -4.29 0.65 -13.78
N GLU A 23 -3.13 0.78 -14.44
CA GLU A 23 -2.08 -0.25 -14.43
C GLU A 23 -1.05 0.09 -13.35
N THR A 24 -0.77 -0.87 -12.47
CA THR A 24 0.23 -0.71 -11.39
C THR A 24 1.64 -1.05 -11.87
N ALA A 25 2.66 -0.65 -11.11
CA ALA A 25 4.06 -0.90 -11.48
C ALA A 25 4.45 -2.40 -11.59
N ASP A 26 3.63 -3.32 -11.11
CA ASP A 26 3.77 -4.77 -11.31
C ASP A 26 2.95 -5.35 -12.48
N GLY A 27 2.24 -4.49 -13.24
CA GLY A 27 1.37 -4.87 -14.36
C GLY A 27 -0.03 -5.30 -13.98
N SER A 28 -0.43 -5.19 -12.71
CA SER A 28 -1.80 -5.49 -12.28
C SER A 28 -2.78 -4.37 -12.68
N ILE A 29 -4.02 -4.73 -12.96
CA ILE A 29 -5.07 -3.78 -13.32
C ILE A 29 -5.94 -3.49 -12.10
N ILE A 30 -5.96 -2.24 -11.66
CA ILE A 30 -6.83 -1.75 -10.58
C ILE A 30 -8.29 -2.03 -10.97
N PRO A 31 -9.09 -2.66 -10.09
CA PRO A 31 -10.50 -2.91 -10.37
C PRO A 31 -11.29 -1.61 -10.57
N ALA A 32 -12.24 -1.60 -11.50
CA ALA A 32 -13.09 -0.44 -11.76
C ALA A 32 -13.88 0.06 -10.52
N ARG A 33 -14.17 -0.84 -9.57
CA ARG A 33 -14.86 -0.53 -8.30
C ARG A 33 -13.92 -0.62 -7.10
N HIS A 34 -12.66 -0.20 -7.28
CA HIS A 34 -11.68 -0.19 -6.19
C HIS A 34 -12.11 0.72 -5.04
N SER A 35 -11.53 0.47 -3.88
CA SER A 35 -11.73 1.23 -2.64
C SER A 35 -10.62 0.89 -1.66
N SER A 36 -10.64 1.50 -0.48
CA SER A 36 -9.81 1.11 0.67
C SER A 36 -9.86 -0.40 0.98
N LYS A 37 -10.99 -1.06 0.67
CA LYS A 37 -11.21 -2.50 0.86
C LYS A 37 -10.51 -3.38 -0.17
N THR A 38 -10.03 -2.82 -1.28
CA THR A 38 -9.20 -3.53 -2.25
C THR A 38 -7.86 -3.95 -1.62
N ARG A 39 -7.40 -3.23 -0.58
CA ARG A 39 -6.20 -3.54 0.19
C ARG A 39 -4.94 -3.66 -0.67
N TRP A 40 -4.78 -2.74 -1.62
CA TRP A 40 -3.55 -2.59 -2.40
C TRP A 40 -2.71 -1.45 -1.84
N LEU A 41 -1.40 -1.63 -1.93
CA LEU A 41 -0.42 -0.70 -1.40
C LEU A 41 0.62 -0.35 -2.46
N ALA A 42 0.86 0.95 -2.62
CA ALA A 42 2.05 1.45 -3.29
C ALA A 42 3.15 1.68 -2.25
N VAL A 43 4.39 1.35 -2.58
CA VAL A 43 5.54 1.56 -1.67
C VAL A 43 6.62 2.40 -2.35
N SER A 44 7.40 3.16 -1.58
CA SER A 44 8.55 3.87 -2.14
C SER A 44 9.63 2.89 -2.61
N ARG A 45 10.41 3.27 -3.62
CA ARG A 45 11.39 2.39 -4.28
C ARG A 45 12.38 1.75 -3.31
N ASP A 46 12.85 2.51 -2.32
CA ASP A 46 13.78 2.05 -1.27
C ASP A 46 13.22 0.94 -0.37
N LEU A 47 11.91 0.69 -0.40
CA LEU A 47 11.28 -0.42 0.31
C LEU A 47 11.20 -1.71 -0.54
N LEU A 48 11.49 -1.63 -1.85
CA LEU A 48 11.47 -2.77 -2.76
C LEU A 48 12.86 -3.40 -2.94
N LYS A 49 12.88 -4.73 -3.07
CA LYS A 49 14.08 -5.56 -3.20
C LYS A 49 14.97 -5.15 -4.37
N ASN A 50 14.37 -4.73 -5.47
CA ASN A 50 15.10 -4.24 -6.65
C ASN A 50 15.97 -3.01 -6.36
N TRP A 51 15.73 -2.29 -5.26
CA TRP A 51 16.53 -1.16 -4.78
C TRP A 51 17.13 -1.41 -3.39
N GLY A 52 17.27 -2.67 -2.98
CA GLY A 52 17.86 -3.07 -1.69
C GLY A 52 16.91 -3.04 -0.50
N GLY A 53 15.62 -2.79 -0.75
CA GLY A 53 14.57 -2.85 0.26
C GLY A 53 14.15 -4.28 0.64
N PRO A 54 13.32 -4.42 1.68
CA PRO A 54 12.96 -5.73 2.23
C PRO A 54 11.76 -6.42 1.55
N PHE A 55 10.99 -5.71 0.71
CA PHE A 55 9.74 -6.21 0.15
C PHE A 55 9.81 -6.49 -1.35
N ASN A 56 8.90 -7.32 -1.85
CA ASN A 56 8.68 -7.56 -3.28
C ASN A 56 7.25 -7.20 -3.64
N TYR A 57 6.99 -6.98 -4.93
CA TYR A 57 5.62 -7.02 -5.44
C TYR A 57 4.96 -8.37 -5.11
N GLY A 58 3.67 -8.34 -4.81
CA GLY A 58 2.90 -9.49 -4.35
C GLY A 58 3.09 -9.86 -2.88
N ASP A 59 4.05 -9.26 -2.15
CA ASP A 59 4.18 -9.51 -0.71
C ASP A 59 2.93 -9.00 0.02
N LYS A 60 2.40 -9.84 0.91
CA LYS A 60 1.41 -9.43 1.90
C LYS A 60 2.12 -8.72 3.04
N VAL A 61 1.61 -7.55 3.43
CA VAL A 61 2.16 -6.74 4.51
C VAL A 61 1.07 -6.29 5.46
N ARG A 62 1.38 -6.29 6.76
CA ARG A 62 0.51 -5.69 7.77
C ARG A 62 0.86 -4.23 7.95
N VAL A 63 -0.15 -3.38 7.82
CA VAL A 63 -0.13 -1.95 8.05
C VAL A 63 -0.84 -1.67 9.37
N SER A 64 -0.22 -0.89 10.25
CA SER A 64 -0.83 -0.44 11.51
C SER A 64 -0.40 0.96 11.90
N GLY A 65 -1.32 1.75 12.45
CA GLY A 65 -1.08 3.11 12.92
C GLY A 65 -1.61 4.22 12.00
N ILE A 66 -2.45 3.89 11.01
CA ILE A 66 -3.17 4.86 10.19
C ILE A 66 -4.52 5.19 10.84
N SER A 67 -5.41 4.19 10.89
CA SER A 67 -6.76 4.29 11.48
C SER A 67 -7.40 2.90 11.52
N SER A 68 -8.49 2.73 12.27
CA SER A 68 -9.23 1.45 12.29
C SER A 68 -9.78 1.04 10.91
N ALA A 69 -10.02 2.00 10.01
CA ALA A 69 -10.49 1.73 8.66
C ALA A 69 -9.36 1.27 7.70
N LEU A 70 -8.16 1.81 7.89
CA LEU A 70 -7.02 1.62 7.00
C LEU A 70 -5.94 0.68 7.55
N ASP A 71 -5.97 0.34 8.83
CA ASP A 71 -5.11 -0.71 9.38
C ASP A 71 -5.58 -2.08 8.88
N GLY A 72 -4.63 -2.96 8.56
CA GLY A 72 -4.97 -4.27 7.99
C GLY A 72 -3.82 -4.92 7.22
N VAL A 73 -4.16 -5.96 6.46
CA VAL A 73 -3.22 -6.66 5.57
C VAL A 73 -3.45 -6.20 4.15
N TYR A 74 -2.37 -5.84 3.47
CA TYR A 74 -2.33 -5.32 2.11
C TYR A 74 -1.43 -6.17 1.22
N ILE A 75 -1.63 -6.06 -0.10
CA ILE A 75 -0.74 -6.60 -1.12
C ILE A 75 -0.01 -5.44 -1.79
N ILE A 76 1.32 -5.55 -1.92
CA ILE A 76 2.13 -4.57 -2.63
C ILE A 76 1.98 -4.81 -4.13
N HIS A 77 1.36 -3.88 -4.84
CA HIS A 77 1.19 -3.94 -6.29
C HIS A 77 1.92 -2.80 -7.02
N ASP A 78 2.24 -1.73 -6.32
CA ASP A 78 2.63 -0.49 -6.99
C ASP A 78 3.84 0.19 -6.35
N THR A 79 4.44 1.12 -7.09
CA THR A 79 5.64 1.84 -6.70
C THR A 79 5.43 3.33 -6.79
N MET A 80 5.68 4.02 -5.69
CA MET A 80 5.60 5.49 -5.64
C MET A 80 6.70 6.14 -6.50
N ASN A 81 6.46 7.39 -6.91
CA ASN A 81 7.45 8.22 -7.59
C ASN A 81 8.79 8.26 -6.81
N ARG A 82 9.92 8.24 -7.54
CA ARG A 82 11.29 8.20 -6.99
C ARG A 82 11.64 9.28 -5.96
N ARG A 83 10.88 10.39 -5.90
CA ARG A 83 11.07 11.45 -4.91
C ARG A 83 10.70 11.01 -3.48
N HIS A 84 9.87 9.99 -3.33
CA HIS A 84 9.44 9.48 -2.03
C HIS A 84 10.44 8.44 -1.50
N ARG A 85 10.63 8.45 -0.17
CA ARG A 85 11.46 7.48 0.55
C ARG A 85 10.82 7.17 1.90
N HIS A 86 10.91 5.92 2.33
CA HIS A 86 10.22 5.40 3.53
C HIS A 86 8.73 5.81 3.56
N CYS A 87 8.06 5.73 2.41
CA CYS A 87 6.64 6.06 2.27
C CYS A 87 5.84 4.88 1.73
N VAL A 88 4.56 4.88 2.06
CA VAL A 88 3.56 3.99 1.47
C VAL A 88 2.29 4.77 1.14
N ASP A 89 1.55 4.28 0.16
CA ASP A 89 0.33 4.90 -0.32
C ASP A 89 -0.79 3.85 -0.41
N VAL A 90 -1.88 4.07 0.32
CA VAL A 90 -3.03 3.16 0.33
C VAL A 90 -3.98 3.54 -0.78
N LEU A 91 -4.33 2.56 -1.62
CA LEU A 91 -5.35 2.73 -2.64
C LEU A 91 -6.72 2.94 -2.00
N VAL A 92 -7.36 4.06 -2.33
CA VAL A 92 -8.75 4.38 -1.98
C VAL A 92 -9.51 4.82 -3.23
N ASN A 93 -10.84 4.93 -3.16
CA ASN A 93 -11.55 5.67 -4.19
C ASN A 93 -11.65 7.17 -3.86
N GLU A 94 -11.95 7.96 -4.88
CA GLU A 94 -12.06 9.42 -4.79
C GLU A 94 -13.00 9.86 -3.66
N ARG A 95 -14.17 9.22 -3.55
CA ARG A 95 -15.17 9.57 -2.53
C ARG A 95 -14.65 9.30 -1.12
N GLU A 96 -14.06 8.13 -0.88
CA GLU A 96 -13.44 7.78 0.40
C GLU A 96 -12.36 8.78 0.79
N CYS A 97 -11.49 9.17 -0.16
CA CYS A 97 -10.47 10.17 0.07
C CYS A 97 -11.10 11.50 0.52
N LYS A 98 -12.00 12.06 -0.30
CA LYS A 98 -12.64 13.37 -0.07
C LYS A 98 -13.55 13.44 1.16
N THR A 99 -14.01 12.30 1.65
CA THR A 99 -14.96 12.22 2.79
C THR A 99 -14.30 11.88 4.13
N GLY A 100 -12.98 11.69 4.17
CA GLY A 100 -12.25 11.56 5.44
C GLY A 100 -11.09 10.56 5.46
N LEU A 101 -10.73 9.94 4.33
CA LEU A 101 -9.52 9.11 4.23
C LEU A 101 -8.33 9.86 3.63
N GLU A 102 -8.46 11.14 3.32
CA GLU A 102 -7.30 12.00 2.99
C GLU A 102 -6.47 12.27 4.26
N GLY A 103 -5.16 12.08 4.16
CA GLY A 103 -4.27 12.36 5.28
C GLY A 103 -2.83 11.92 5.06
N ARG A 104 -1.99 12.27 6.04
CA ARG A 104 -0.58 11.89 6.11
C ARG A 104 -0.27 11.42 7.52
N TRP A 105 0.13 10.15 7.65
CA TRP A 105 0.39 9.51 8.94
C TRP A 105 1.87 9.13 9.04
N PRO A 106 2.68 9.88 9.79
CA PRO A 106 4.07 9.52 10.03
C PRO A 106 4.19 8.37 11.04
N ASN A 107 5.30 7.63 10.98
CA ASN A 107 5.68 6.60 11.95
C ASN A 107 4.74 5.39 12.07
N ILE A 108 3.97 5.10 11.02
CA ILE A 108 3.16 3.88 10.95
C ILE A 108 4.07 2.66 10.83
N LYS A 109 3.57 1.49 11.23
CA LYS A 109 4.32 0.24 11.18
C LYS A 109 3.89 -0.59 9.98
N LEU A 110 4.90 -1.01 9.22
CA LEU A 110 4.77 -1.93 8.11
C LEU A 110 5.58 -3.20 8.42
N SER A 111 4.96 -4.38 8.33
CA SER A 111 5.67 -5.65 8.53
C SER A 111 5.24 -6.68 7.50
N LYS A 112 6.16 -7.58 7.12
CA LYS A 112 5.83 -8.69 6.23
C LYS A 112 4.83 -9.62 6.91
N PHE A 113 3.72 -9.91 6.24
CA PHE A 113 2.69 -10.81 6.75
C PHE A 113 3.00 -12.23 6.25
N VAL A 114 3.52 -13.06 7.16
CA VAL A 114 3.67 -14.49 6.94
C VAL A 114 2.43 -15.15 7.53
N PHE A 115 1.70 -15.91 6.72
CA PHE A 115 0.59 -16.72 7.22
C PHE A 115 1.18 -17.85 8.06
N GLU A 116 1.03 -17.77 9.37
CA GLU A 116 1.34 -18.88 10.27
C GLU A 116 0.03 -19.67 10.48
N PRO A 117 -0.14 -20.85 9.86
CA PRO A 117 -1.29 -21.69 10.16
C PRO A 117 -1.19 -22.15 11.62
N SER A 118 -2.13 -21.73 12.45
CA SER A 118 -2.25 -22.22 13.82
C SER A 118 -2.85 -23.63 13.81
N TRP A 119 -2.06 -24.63 13.41
CA TRP A 119 -2.37 -26.01 13.78
C TRP A 119 -1.94 -26.21 15.23
N GLN A 120 -2.85 -25.91 16.16
CA GLN A 120 -2.78 -26.49 17.49
C GLN A 120 -3.33 -27.92 17.38
N ALA A 121 -2.44 -28.91 17.31
CA ALA A 121 -2.83 -30.28 17.58
C ALA A 121 -3.36 -30.32 19.02
N SER A 122 -4.61 -30.72 19.18
CA SER A 122 -5.24 -31.01 20.48
C SER A 122 -4.75 -32.34 21.02
#